data_AF-A0A2M6XCE3-F1
#
_entry.id   AF-A0A2M6XCE3-F1
#
_cell.length_a   1.000
_cell.length_b   1.000
_cell.length_c   1.000
_cell.angle_alpha   90.00
_cell.angle_beta   90.00
_cell.angle_gamma   90.00
#
_symmetry.space_group_name_H-M   'P 1'
#
loop_
_entity.id
_entity.type
_entity.pdbx_description
1 polymer ?
#
loop_
_entity_poly.entity_id
_entity_poly.type
_entity_poly.pdbx_seq_one_letter_code
_entity_poly.pdbx_strand_id
1 'polypeptide(L)' 'MLNPHYIVGFVDGEGCFSVSISRKRFRIPEVRLKFEIELKGDDEPILKEI' A
#
# COMPACT_ATOMS: atom_id res chain seq x y z
N MET A 1 -12.73 -13.64 8.00
CA MET A 1 -11.34 -14.02 7.66
C MET A 1 -11.29 -14.28 6.16
N LEU A 2 -10.61 -13.40 5.41
CA LEU A 2 -10.48 -13.55 3.95
C LEU A 2 -9.57 -14.73 3.61
N ASN A 3 -9.83 -15.36 2.46
CA ASN A 3 -8.94 -16.39 1.91
C ASN A 3 -7.59 -15.73 1.58
N PRO A 4 -6.44 -16.28 2.03
CA PRO A 4 -5.13 -15.73 1.70
C PRO A 4 -4.89 -15.54 0.19
N HIS A 5 -5.42 -16.43 -0.65
CA HIS A 5 -5.32 -16.31 -2.10
C HIS A 5 -6.14 -15.15 -2.67
N TYR A 6 -7.25 -14.78 -2.00
CA TYR A 6 -8.01 -13.59 -2.36
C TYR A 6 -7.20 -12.32 -2.03
N ILE A 7 -6.55 -12.28 -0.86
CA ILE A 7 -5.68 -11.16 -0.48
C ILE A 7 -4.54 -11.00 -1.49
N VAL A 8 -3.89 -12.09 -1.92
CA VAL A 8 -2.84 -12.04 -2.94
C VAL A 8 -3.36 -11.43 -4.24
N GLY A 9 -4.46 -11.95 -4.79
CA GLY A 9 -5.02 -11.41 -6.03
C GLY A 9 -5.49 -9.95 -5.91
N PHE A 10 -5.95 -9.56 -4.72
CA PHE A 10 -6.35 -8.19 -4.42
C PHE A 10 -5.15 -7.24 -4.38
N VAL A 11 -4.05 -7.64 -3.72
CA VAL A 11 -2.80 -6.87 -3.70
C VAL A 11 -2.17 -6.79 -5.09
N ASP A 12 -2.26 -7.84 -5.90
CA ASP A 12 -1.76 -7.83 -7.28
C ASP A 12 -2.55 -6.86 -8.18
N GLY A 13 -3.82 -6.59 -7.87
CA GLY A 13 -4.68 -5.68 -8.63
C GLY A 13 -4.63 -4.22 -8.16
N GLU A 14 -4.81 -3.99 -6.86
CA GLU A 14 -5.01 -2.66 -6.26
C GLU A 14 -3.84 -2.21 -5.38
N GLY A 15 -2.88 -3.11 -5.12
CA GLY A 15 -1.74 -2.85 -4.25
C GLY A 15 -0.60 -2.11 -4.95
N CYS A 16 0.03 -1.19 -4.22
CA CYS A 16 1.19 -0.44 -4.69
C CYS A 16 2.33 -0.54 -3.66
N PHE A 17 3.45 -1.11 -4.07
CA PHE A 17 4.71 -1.06 -3.32
C PHE A 17 5.58 0.05 -3.89
N SER A 18 5.85 1.08 -3.11
CA SER A 18 6.65 2.22 -3.54
C SER A 18 7.85 2.47 -2.63
N VAL A 19 8.94 2.91 -3.26
CA VAL A 19 10.15 3.38 -2.58
C VAL A 19 10.29 4.86 -2.88
N SER A 20 10.31 5.68 -1.84
CA SER A 20 10.54 7.12 -1.97
C SER A 20 11.77 7.55 -1.20
N ILE A 21 12.47 8.57 -1.72
CA ILE A 21 13.68 9.11 -1.10
C ILE A 21 13.40 10.57 -0.75
N SER A 22 13.29 10.87 0.54
CA SER A 22 13.14 12.24 1.04
C SER A 22 14.51 12.87 1.23
N ARG A 23 14.80 13.93 0.48
CA ARG A 23 16.04 14.71 0.63
C ARG A 23 15.74 15.98 1.41
N LYS A 24 16.43 16.18 2.53
CA LYS A 24 16.43 17.43 3.29
C LYS A 24 17.81 18.06 3.22
N ARG A 25 17.86 19.39 3.09
CA ARG A 25 19.12 20.13 3.00
C ARG A 25 19.99 19.82 4.23
N PHE A 26 21.25 19.46 4.00
CA PHE A 26 22.22 19.11 5.04
C PHE A 26 21.89 17.85 5.88
N ARG A 27 21.07 16.94 5.35
CA ARG A 27 20.80 15.63 5.98
C ARG A 27 21.03 14.49 4.99
N ILE A 28 21.35 13.32 5.53
CA ILE A 28 21.39 12.07 4.77
C ILE A 28 19.98 11.81 4.22
N PRO A 29 19.82 11.45 2.93
CA PRO A 29 18.52 11.11 2.37
C PRO A 29 17.83 10.00 3.15
N GLU A 30 16.53 10.16 3.41
CA GLU A 30 15.71 9.17 4.07
C GLU A 30 15.03 8.30 3.02
N VAL A 31 15.25 6.98 3.06
CA VAL A 31 14.54 6.01 2.22
C VAL A 31 13.29 5.55 2.94
N ARG A 32 12.14 5.67 2.29
CA ARG A 32 10.83 5.24 2.82
C ARG A 32 10.25 4.17 1.92
N LEU A 33 9.93 3.03 2.51
CA LEU A 33 9.16 1.96 1.89
C LEU A 33 7.70 2.17 2.28
N LYS A 34 6.81 2.09 1.30
CA LYS A 34 5.37 2.28 1.53
C LYS A 34 4.61 1.20 0.77
N PHE A 35 3.62 0.63 1.42
CA PHE A 35 2.61 -0.22 0.81
C PHE A 35 1.26 0.47 0.95
N GLU A 36 0.52 0.56 -0.15
CA GLU A 36 -0.79 1.21 -0.22
C GLU A 36 -1.75 0.37 -1.05
N ILE A 37 -3.04 0.50 -0.74
CA ILE A 37 -4.14 -0.03 -1.54
C ILE A 37 -5.05 1.17 -1.80
N GLU A 38 -5.26 1.52 -3.07
CA GLU A 38 -6.17 2.60 -3.45
C GLU A 38 -7.48 1.99 -3.96
N LEU A 39 -8.61 2.39 -3.37
CA LEU A 39 -9.94 1.92 -3.76
C LEU A 39 -10.89 3.10 -3.98
N LYS A 40 -12.03 2.84 -4.62
CA LYS A 40 -13.16 3.78 -4.60
C LYS A 40 -13.80 3.81 -3.22
N GLY A 41 -14.40 4.95 -2.87
CA GLY A 41 -15.00 5.15 -1.55
C GLY A 41 -16.09 4.13 -1.18
N ASP A 42 -16.80 3.59 -2.18
CA ASP A 42 -17.86 2.59 -1.96
C ASP A 42 -17.29 1.22 -1.50
N ASP A 43 -16.00 0.97 -1.75
CA ASP A 43 -15.30 -0.27 -1.41
C ASP A 43 -14.55 -0.18 -0.06
N GLU A 44 -14.79 0.86 0.74
CA GLU A 44 -14.24 0.96 2.10
C GLU A 44 -14.49 -0.30 2.98
N PRO A 45 -15.65 -0.99 2.89
CA PRO A 45 -15.90 -2.17 3.71
C PRO A 45 -14.90 -3.32 3.49
N ILE A 46 -14.43 -3.56 2.25
CA ILE A 46 -13.47 -4.66 2.00
C ILE A 46 -12.11 -4.34 2.60
N LEU A 47 -11.74 -3.06 2.66
CA LEU A 47 -10.49 -2.58 3.24
C LEU A 47 -10.41 -2.85 4.75
N LYS A 48 -11.55 -2.91 5.45
CA LYS A 48 -11.63 -3.21 6.89
C LYS A 48 -11.53 -4.69 7.23
N GLU A 49 -11.67 -5.56 6.23
CA GLU A 49 -11.65 -7.02 6.38
C GLU A 49 -10.29 -7.65 6.00
N ILE A 50 -9.36 -6.86 5.47
CA ILE A 50 -7.97 -7.21 5.13
C ILE A 50 -7.07 -6.97 6.34
#